data_AF-A0A9N9I9X4-F1
#
_entry.id   AF-A0A9N9I9X4-F1
#
_cell.length_a   1.000
_cell.length_b   1.000
_cell.length_c   1.000
_cell.angle_alpha   90.00
_cell.angle_beta   90.00
_cell.angle_gamma   90.00
#
_symmetry.space_group_name_H-M   'P 1'
#
loop_
_entity.id
_entity.type
_entity.pdbx_description
1 polymer ?
#
loop_
_entity_poly.entity_id
_entity_poly.type
_entity_poly.pdbx_seq_one_letter_code
_entity_poly.pdbx_strand_id
1 'polypeptide(L)'
;NACELRDIMKLEHVPVLCGISFKEGEKAETPFPLKWYPDELAWQHTAPKLAIKKNPDFKKFHQWLVSETEAGHISRQEAVSMIPPLLLDVKPHHYVLDMCAAPGSKTAQLIEALHADNITQSNNVPTNDSDQKRAHMLVRQVKRLQSPCVLVTNHDAGQFPSIILDKGDRATKKKQLSFDRILADVPCSGDGTIRKNAVIWQKWRIGDALGLHKTQVKILFRGAQILKEHGRIVYSTCSLNPIENEAVIAEVLLRSNGNLHLVDVSNELPEFKRLPGLPTWKVMDKEQQWVEKWEDLPPNKQRQLAKSLWPPANSSEMNLER
;
A
#
# COMPACT_ATOMS: atom_id res chain seq x y z
N ASN A 1 8.65 10.83 -21.84
CA ASN A 1 7.18 10.87 -21.57
C ASN A 1 6.70 9.43 -21.28
N ALA A 2 5.78 9.20 -20.35
CA ALA A 2 5.29 7.85 -20.02
C ALA A 2 4.66 7.11 -21.22
N CYS A 3 3.97 7.84 -22.10
CA CYS A 3 3.39 7.28 -23.33
C CYS A 3 4.47 6.76 -24.29
N GLU A 4 5.60 7.46 -24.42
CA GLU A 4 6.71 7.03 -25.28
C GLU A 4 7.31 5.71 -24.78
N LEU A 5 7.46 5.54 -23.47
CA LEU A 5 7.99 4.29 -22.88
C LEU A 5 7.03 3.12 -23.07
N ARG A 6 5.72 3.37 -22.96
CA ARG A 6 4.69 2.39 -23.30
C ARG A 6 4.80 1.98 -24.77
N ASP A 7 4.98 2.95 -25.66
CA ASP A 7 5.06 2.69 -27.10
C ASP A 7 6.35 1.92 -27.45
N ILE A 8 7.49 2.24 -26.82
CA ILE A 8 8.73 1.45 -26.91
C ILE A 8 8.50 0.02 -26.41
N MET A 9 7.84 -0.16 -25.26
CA MET A 9 7.51 -1.49 -24.74
C MET A 9 6.68 -2.30 -25.76
N LYS A 10 5.63 -1.69 -26.33
CA LYS A 10 4.73 -2.31 -27.30
C LYS A 10 5.40 -2.64 -28.64
N LEU A 11 6.12 -1.68 -29.22
CA LEU A 11 6.61 -1.76 -30.59
C LEU A 11 7.97 -2.44 -30.69
N GLU A 12 8.84 -2.27 -29.70
CA GLU A 12 10.21 -2.80 -29.76
C GLU A 12 10.41 -4.06 -28.92
N HIS A 13 9.82 -4.14 -27.72
CA HIS A 13 10.14 -5.19 -26.76
C HIS A 13 9.17 -6.37 -26.83
N VAL A 14 7.85 -6.13 -26.82
CA VAL A 14 6.84 -7.20 -26.87
C VAL A 14 7.07 -8.20 -28.02
N PRO A 15 7.35 -7.79 -29.28
CA PRO A 15 7.49 -8.72 -30.39
C PRO A 15 8.68 -9.69 -30.26
N VAL A 16 9.74 -9.27 -29.55
CA VAL A 16 10.98 -10.04 -29.44
C VAL A 16 11.09 -10.84 -28.14
N LEU A 17 10.17 -10.63 -27.19
CA LEU A 17 10.20 -11.30 -25.88
C LEU A 17 9.35 -12.58 -25.82
N CYS A 18 8.44 -12.76 -26.77
CA CYS A 18 7.57 -13.93 -26.83
C CYS A 18 8.35 -15.20 -27.19
N GLY A 19 8.11 -16.29 -26.44
CA GLY A 19 8.62 -17.62 -26.78
C GLY A 19 10.09 -17.87 -26.42
N ILE A 20 10.77 -16.90 -25.80
CA ILE A 20 12.15 -17.08 -25.30
C ILE A 20 12.16 -18.21 -24.27
N SER A 21 12.98 -19.23 -24.52
CA SER A 21 13.17 -20.35 -23.60
C SER A 21 14.12 -19.93 -22.46
N PHE A 22 13.75 -20.18 -21.21
CA PHE A 22 14.61 -19.84 -20.07
C PHE A 22 14.84 -20.97 -19.07
N LYS A 23 14.13 -22.09 -19.24
CA LYS A 23 14.47 -23.40 -18.69
C LYS A 23 14.00 -24.47 -19.66
N GLU A 24 14.48 -25.70 -19.47
CA GLU A 24 14.02 -26.85 -20.22
C GLU A 24 12.49 -26.99 -20.11
N GLY A 25 11.80 -26.84 -21.25
CA GLY A 25 10.33 -26.89 -21.33
C GLY A 25 9.59 -25.59 -20.92
N GLU A 26 10.25 -24.58 -20.36
CA GLU A 26 9.62 -23.30 -19.95
C GLU A 26 9.94 -22.19 -20.95
N LYS A 27 8.91 -21.63 -21.60
CA LYS A 27 9.00 -20.48 -22.50
C LYS A 27 8.33 -19.26 -21.89
N ALA A 28 8.87 -18.09 -22.16
CA ALA A 28 8.27 -16.83 -21.76
C ALA A 28 7.00 -16.57 -22.57
N GLU A 29 5.93 -16.26 -21.86
CA GLU A 29 4.73 -15.70 -22.48
C GLU A 29 5.01 -14.27 -22.93
N THR A 30 4.25 -13.82 -23.92
CA THR A 30 4.28 -12.43 -24.36
C THR A 30 4.00 -11.50 -23.16
N PRO A 31 4.82 -10.48 -22.91
CA PRO A 31 4.51 -9.49 -21.89
C PRO A 31 3.16 -8.84 -22.20
N PHE A 32 2.36 -8.61 -21.16
CA PHE A 32 1.01 -8.08 -21.33
C PHE A 32 0.75 -6.90 -20.39
N PRO A 33 -0.08 -5.92 -20.81
CA PRO A 33 -0.49 -4.85 -19.93
C PRO A 33 -1.42 -5.38 -18.83
N LEU A 34 -1.29 -4.84 -17.62
CA LEU A 34 -2.24 -5.09 -16.55
C LEU A 34 -3.54 -4.39 -16.89
N LYS A 35 -4.57 -5.15 -17.27
CA LYS A 35 -5.79 -4.58 -17.84
C LYS A 35 -6.52 -3.59 -16.94
N TRP A 36 -6.42 -3.75 -15.63
CA TRP A 36 -7.02 -2.85 -14.65
C TRP A 36 -6.18 -1.58 -14.38
N TYR A 37 -4.94 -1.50 -14.87
CA TYR A 37 -4.09 -0.32 -14.70
C TYR A 37 -4.37 0.67 -15.85
N PRO A 38 -4.63 1.96 -15.57
CA PRO A 38 -4.95 2.95 -16.59
C PRO A 38 -3.89 3.10 -17.70
N ASP A 39 -4.36 3.41 -18.91
CA ASP A 39 -3.53 3.81 -20.06
C ASP A 39 -2.43 2.82 -20.49
N GLU A 40 -2.56 1.57 -20.04
CA GLU A 40 -1.56 0.50 -20.22
C GLU A 40 -0.16 0.90 -19.73
N LEU A 41 -0.09 1.66 -18.62
CA LEU A 41 1.17 2.11 -18.05
C LEU A 41 1.84 1.07 -17.12
N ALA A 42 1.17 -0.05 -16.84
CA ALA A 42 1.74 -1.16 -16.10
C ALA A 42 1.75 -2.45 -16.91
N TRP A 43 2.91 -3.11 -16.95
CA TRP A 43 3.16 -4.31 -17.73
C TRP A 43 3.67 -5.45 -16.87
N GLN A 44 3.30 -6.67 -17.21
CA GLN A 44 3.76 -7.88 -16.56
C GLN A 44 4.52 -8.78 -17.52
N HIS A 45 5.60 -9.37 -17.01
CA HIS A 45 6.41 -10.38 -17.69
C HIS A 45 6.41 -11.66 -16.85
N THR A 46 6.21 -12.82 -17.47
CA THR A 46 6.10 -14.11 -16.76
C THR A 46 7.45 -14.74 -16.44
N ALA A 47 8.48 -14.49 -17.26
CA ALA A 47 9.83 -14.99 -16.98
C ALA A 47 10.39 -14.50 -15.62
N PRO A 48 11.04 -15.38 -14.83
CA PRO A 48 11.65 -15.00 -13.56
C PRO A 48 12.75 -13.94 -13.73
N LYS A 49 12.95 -13.11 -12.69
CA LYS A 49 13.99 -12.07 -12.66
C LYS A 49 15.40 -12.60 -13.02
N LEU A 50 15.74 -13.80 -12.57
CA LEU A 50 17.04 -14.41 -12.87
C LEU A 50 17.18 -14.81 -14.34
N ALA A 51 16.09 -15.25 -14.97
CA ALA A 51 16.07 -15.55 -16.40
C ALA A 51 16.31 -14.29 -17.23
N ILE A 52 15.55 -13.22 -16.95
CA ILE A 52 15.70 -11.92 -17.62
C ILE A 52 17.14 -11.39 -17.47
N LYS A 53 17.77 -11.61 -16.32
CA LYS A 53 19.13 -11.15 -16.06
C LYS A 53 20.22 -11.98 -16.77
N LYS A 54 20.06 -13.30 -16.86
CA LYS A 54 21.14 -14.22 -17.26
C LYS A 54 21.05 -14.69 -18.71
N ASN A 55 19.85 -14.80 -19.26
CA ASN A 55 19.69 -15.31 -20.62
C ASN A 55 20.03 -14.19 -21.64
N PRO A 56 20.95 -14.45 -22.59
CA PRO A 56 21.34 -13.50 -23.64
C PRO A 56 20.18 -12.93 -24.47
N ASP A 57 19.12 -13.71 -24.68
CA ASP A 57 17.95 -13.29 -25.47
C ASP A 57 17.19 -12.14 -24.80
N PHE A 58 17.27 -12.04 -23.46
CA PHE A 58 16.71 -10.91 -22.71
C PHE A 58 17.67 -9.72 -22.59
N LYS A 59 18.90 -9.78 -23.11
CA LYS A 59 19.96 -8.79 -22.81
C LYS A 59 19.55 -7.36 -23.18
N LYS A 60 18.99 -7.13 -24.38
CA LYS A 60 18.54 -5.78 -24.82
C LYS A 60 17.46 -5.25 -23.87
N PHE A 61 16.45 -6.07 -23.57
CA PHE A 61 15.36 -5.71 -22.67
C PHE A 61 15.84 -5.46 -21.23
N HIS A 62 16.74 -6.30 -20.72
CA HIS A 62 17.32 -6.12 -19.39
C HIS A 62 18.10 -4.82 -19.27
N GLN A 63 18.91 -4.48 -20.28
CA GLN A 63 19.67 -3.22 -20.32
C GLN A 63 18.75 -2.01 -20.34
N TRP A 64 17.71 -2.04 -21.18
CA TRP A 64 16.68 -1.00 -21.21
C TRP A 64 16.00 -0.84 -19.85
N LEU A 65 15.51 -1.94 -19.24
CA LEU A 65 14.91 -1.89 -17.91
C LEU A 65 15.83 -1.30 -16.84
N VAL A 66 17.13 -1.60 -16.88
CA VAL A 66 18.11 -1.04 -15.93
C VAL A 66 18.27 0.46 -16.15
N SER A 67 18.50 0.87 -17.40
CA SER A 67 18.65 2.28 -17.80
C SER A 67 17.44 3.11 -17.38
N GLU A 68 16.24 2.68 -17.76
CA GLU A 68 15.00 3.41 -17.43
C GLU A 68 14.68 3.38 -15.92
N THR A 69 15.09 2.34 -15.19
CA THR A 69 14.93 2.31 -13.73
C THR A 69 15.87 3.30 -13.04
N GLU A 70 17.12 3.40 -13.51
CA GLU A 70 18.14 4.31 -12.97
C GLU A 70 17.81 5.78 -13.27
N ALA A 71 17.26 6.06 -14.46
CA ALA A 71 16.73 7.37 -14.82
C ALA A 71 15.42 7.74 -14.09
N GLY A 72 14.82 6.80 -13.34
CA GLY A 72 13.57 7.03 -12.61
C GLY A 72 12.30 6.97 -13.45
N HIS A 73 12.41 6.58 -14.73
CA HIS A 73 11.30 6.48 -15.66
C HIS A 73 10.44 5.22 -15.46
N ILE A 74 11.07 4.11 -15.04
CA ILE A 74 10.40 2.84 -14.79
C ILE A 74 10.57 2.40 -13.33
N SER A 75 9.49 1.90 -12.75
CA SER A 75 9.48 1.29 -11.42
C SER A 75 9.08 -0.17 -11.51
N ARG A 76 9.99 -1.06 -11.07
CA ARG A 76 9.68 -2.48 -10.92
C ARG A 76 8.98 -2.68 -9.58
N GLN A 77 7.72 -3.07 -9.62
CA GLN A 77 6.91 -3.28 -8.42
C GLN A 77 5.96 -4.46 -8.58
N GLU A 78 5.43 -4.92 -7.45
CA GLU A 78 4.41 -5.95 -7.45
C GLU A 78 3.07 -5.38 -7.90
N ALA A 79 2.37 -6.08 -8.79
CA ALA A 79 1.08 -5.67 -9.34
C ALA A 79 0.08 -5.24 -8.24
N VAL A 80 -0.10 -6.04 -7.19
CA VAL A 80 -1.04 -5.70 -6.10
C VAL A 80 -0.58 -4.50 -5.26
N SER A 81 0.71 -4.15 -5.25
CA SER A 81 1.19 -2.95 -4.56
C SER A 81 0.81 -1.66 -5.28
N MET A 82 0.37 -1.74 -6.54
CA MET A 82 -0.05 -0.59 -7.33
C MET A 82 -1.49 -0.12 -7.03
N ILE A 83 -2.28 -0.98 -6.39
CA ILE A 83 -3.72 -0.77 -6.20
C ILE A 83 -4.01 0.32 -5.16
N PRO A 84 -3.37 0.32 -3.97
CA PRO A 84 -3.72 1.31 -2.95
C PRO A 84 -3.53 2.77 -3.41
N PRO A 85 -2.43 3.15 -4.11
CA PRO A 85 -2.31 4.50 -4.65
C PRO A 85 -3.34 4.86 -5.73
N LEU A 86 -3.77 3.90 -6.56
CA LEU A 86 -4.82 4.13 -7.55
C LEU A 86 -6.17 4.44 -6.88
N LEU A 87 -6.55 3.64 -5.88
CA LEU A 87 -7.79 3.85 -5.11
C LEU A 87 -7.74 5.10 -4.22
N LEU A 88 -6.55 5.62 -3.92
CA LEU A 88 -6.39 6.87 -3.18
C LEU A 88 -6.81 8.08 -4.02
N ASP A 89 -6.87 7.96 -5.36
CA ASP A 89 -7.30 9.02 -6.28
C ASP A 89 -6.60 10.36 -5.98
N VAL A 90 -5.27 10.34 -6.10
CA VAL A 90 -4.43 11.53 -5.90
C VAL A 90 -4.57 12.48 -7.09
N LYS A 91 -4.63 13.78 -6.81
CA LYS A 91 -4.70 14.88 -7.78
C LYS A 91 -3.56 15.86 -7.49
N PRO A 92 -3.03 16.59 -8.49
CA PRO A 92 -1.87 17.46 -8.33
C PRO A 92 -1.94 18.49 -7.18
N HIS A 93 -3.15 18.96 -6.85
CA HIS A 93 -3.36 19.95 -5.79
C HIS A 93 -3.47 19.34 -4.37
N HIS A 94 -3.48 18.02 -4.22
CA HIS A 94 -3.61 17.37 -2.92
C HIS A 94 -2.32 17.45 -2.09
N TYR A 95 -2.48 17.61 -0.78
CA TYR A 95 -1.45 17.28 0.21
C TYR A 95 -1.57 15.80 0.55
N VAL A 96 -0.52 15.04 0.27
CA VAL A 96 -0.52 13.57 0.38
C VAL A 96 0.46 13.12 1.46
N LEU A 97 0.05 12.19 2.34
CA LEU A 97 0.93 11.56 3.33
C LEU A 97 1.02 10.06 3.06
N ASP A 98 2.24 9.53 3.02
CA ASP A 98 2.51 8.09 3.06
C ASP A 98 3.02 7.71 4.47
N MET A 99 2.21 7.01 5.25
CA MET A 99 2.48 6.77 6.68
C MET A 99 3.57 5.71 6.92
N CYS A 100 3.75 4.78 5.98
CA CYS A 100 4.59 3.58 6.12
C CYS A 100 5.29 3.28 4.77
N ALA A 101 6.09 4.24 4.32
CA ALA A 101 6.46 4.42 2.93
C ALA A 101 7.52 3.45 2.40
N ALA A 102 8.44 2.97 3.23
CA ALA A 102 9.57 2.20 2.68
C ALA A 102 9.11 0.83 2.14
N PRO A 103 9.69 0.32 1.05
CA PRO A 103 10.88 0.83 0.37
C PRO A 103 10.64 2.00 -0.61
N GLY A 104 9.40 2.46 -0.79
CA GLY A 104 9.08 3.67 -1.56
C GLY A 104 8.41 3.45 -2.92
N SER A 105 8.00 2.23 -3.26
CA SER A 105 7.34 1.97 -4.55
C SER A 105 5.97 2.65 -4.65
N LYS A 106 5.18 2.60 -3.58
CA LYS A 106 3.87 3.29 -3.53
C LYS A 106 4.06 4.80 -3.52
N THR A 107 5.02 5.29 -2.73
CA THR A 107 5.43 6.70 -2.74
C THR A 107 5.79 7.20 -4.13
N ALA A 108 6.52 6.41 -4.92
CA ALA A 108 6.86 6.76 -6.31
C ALA A 108 5.61 6.95 -7.17
N GLN A 109 4.61 6.08 -7.02
CA GLN A 109 3.34 6.18 -7.72
C GLN A 109 2.51 7.39 -7.27
N LEU A 110 2.56 7.75 -5.97
CA LEU A 110 1.92 8.97 -5.46
C LEU A 110 2.56 10.23 -6.05
N ILE A 111 3.88 10.25 -6.19
CA ILE A 111 4.62 11.36 -6.80
C ILE A 111 4.28 11.47 -8.29
N GLU A 112 4.18 10.35 -9.00
CA GLU A 112 3.75 10.32 -10.40
C GLU A 112 2.35 10.94 -10.57
N ALA A 113 1.39 10.54 -9.73
CA ALA A 113 0.03 11.08 -9.76
C ALA A 113 -0.04 12.58 -9.45
N LEU A 114 0.83 13.11 -8.58
CA LEU A 114 0.90 14.54 -8.29
C LEU A 114 1.44 15.37 -9.46
N HIS A 115 2.28 14.78 -10.31
CA HIS A 115 2.89 15.48 -11.44
C HIS A 115 2.14 15.32 -12.76
N ALA A 116 1.01 14.61 -12.78
CA ALA A 116 0.29 14.25 -14.01
C ALA A 116 -0.03 15.45 -14.94
N ASP A 117 -0.30 16.63 -14.39
CA ASP A 117 -0.78 17.80 -15.15
C ASP A 117 0.31 18.87 -15.43
N ASN A 118 1.61 18.58 -15.24
CA ASN A 118 2.72 19.54 -15.39
C ASN A 118 2.52 20.87 -14.62
N ILE A 119 1.71 20.86 -13.55
CA ILE A 119 1.41 22.05 -12.76
C ILE A 119 2.65 22.43 -11.94
N THR A 120 3.07 23.69 -12.05
CA THR A 120 4.28 24.26 -11.42
C THR A 120 4.21 24.33 -9.89
N GLN A 121 3.03 24.11 -9.31
CA GLN A 121 2.81 24.00 -7.86
C GLN A 121 2.42 22.56 -7.52
N SER A 122 3.41 21.75 -7.16
CA SER A 122 3.18 20.42 -6.61
C SER A 122 3.41 20.46 -5.10
N ASN A 123 2.39 20.08 -4.34
CA ASN A 123 2.48 20.01 -2.88
C ASN A 123 3.42 18.88 -2.46
N ASN A 124 4.03 19.02 -1.29
CA ASN A 124 4.93 18.01 -0.76
C ASN A 124 4.16 16.74 -0.36
N VAL A 125 4.82 15.60 -0.52
CA VAL A 125 4.48 14.27 -0.01
C VAL A 125 5.40 13.95 1.16
N PRO A 126 4.97 14.16 2.41
CA PRO A 126 5.64 13.54 3.53
C PRO A 126 5.56 12.01 3.42
N THR A 127 6.70 11.37 3.56
CA THR A 127 6.88 9.92 3.41
C THR A 127 7.56 9.43 4.68
N ASN A 128 6.83 8.67 5.49
CA ASN A 128 7.26 8.27 6.81
C ASN A 128 7.58 6.79 6.87
N ASP A 129 8.64 6.41 7.55
CA ASP A 129 8.84 5.01 8.00
C ASP A 129 9.43 5.03 9.41
N SER A 130 8.94 4.16 10.30
CA SER A 130 9.41 4.11 11.69
C SER A 130 10.80 3.48 11.81
N ASP A 131 11.20 2.63 10.85
CA ASP A 131 12.52 2.01 10.84
C ASP A 131 13.53 2.89 10.11
N GLN A 132 14.58 3.31 10.83
CA GLN A 132 15.59 4.22 10.31
C GLN A 132 16.34 3.66 9.09
N LYS A 133 16.62 2.35 9.06
CA LYS A 133 17.33 1.71 7.93
C LYS A 133 16.44 1.70 6.69
N ARG A 134 15.14 1.41 6.87
CA ARG A 134 14.13 1.46 5.82
C ARG A 134 13.91 2.89 5.31
N ALA A 135 13.87 3.88 6.20
CA ALA A 135 13.82 5.30 5.82
C ALA A 135 15.04 5.71 4.98
N HIS A 136 16.25 5.25 5.32
CA HIS A 136 17.44 5.49 4.49
C HIS A 136 17.36 4.80 3.10
N MET A 137 16.77 3.61 3.01
CA MET A 137 16.52 2.97 1.71
C MET A 137 15.52 3.78 0.89
N LEU A 138 14.46 4.29 1.53
CA LEU A 138 13.46 5.15 0.91
C LEU A 138 14.09 6.39 0.29
N VAL A 139 14.99 7.09 1.02
CA VAL A 139 15.74 8.24 0.48
C VAL A 139 16.46 7.90 -0.83
N ARG A 140 17.10 6.72 -0.91
CA ARG A 140 17.79 6.30 -2.14
C ARG A 140 16.81 6.00 -3.28
N GLN A 141 15.67 5.40 -2.97
CA GLN A 141 14.66 5.03 -3.96
C GLN A 141 13.91 6.24 -4.51
N VAL A 142 13.61 7.25 -3.69
CA VAL A 142 12.92 8.47 -4.15
C VAL A 142 13.85 9.45 -4.83
N LYS A 143 15.16 9.46 -4.50
CA LYS A 143 16.15 10.34 -5.13
C LYS A 143 16.22 10.16 -6.65
N ARG A 144 16.03 8.94 -7.16
CA ARG A 144 16.03 8.65 -8.61
C ARG A 144 14.86 9.31 -9.35
N LEU A 145 13.77 9.65 -8.65
CA LEU A 145 12.60 10.30 -9.25
C LEU A 145 12.82 11.80 -9.46
N GLN A 146 13.88 12.38 -8.89
CA GLN A 146 14.25 13.80 -9.01
C GLN A 146 13.11 14.78 -8.68
N SER A 147 12.14 14.35 -7.89
CA SER A 147 11.00 15.17 -7.48
C SER A 147 11.37 16.07 -6.29
N PRO A 148 11.11 17.39 -6.35
CA PRO A 148 11.29 18.29 -5.22
C PRO A 148 10.23 18.10 -4.14
N CYS A 149 9.16 17.35 -4.42
CA CYS A 149 7.99 17.22 -3.56
C CYS A 149 8.17 16.20 -2.44
N VAL A 150 9.33 15.57 -2.27
CA VAL A 150 9.48 14.45 -1.33
C VAL A 150 10.09 14.91 0.00
N LEU A 151 9.39 14.67 1.10
CA LEU A 151 9.91 14.88 2.45
C LEU A 151 9.97 13.54 3.19
N VAL A 152 11.18 13.03 3.44
CA VAL A 152 11.34 11.78 4.20
C VAL A 152 11.40 12.07 5.70
N THR A 153 10.56 11.40 6.49
CA THR A 153 10.55 11.48 7.95
C THR A 153 10.73 10.10 8.59
N ASN A 154 11.17 10.08 9.85
CA ASN A 154 11.33 8.86 10.63
C ASN A 154 10.59 9.02 11.98
N HIS A 155 9.32 8.63 12.00
CA HIS A 155 8.47 8.65 13.19
C HIS A 155 7.66 7.37 13.32
N ASP A 156 7.26 7.02 14.54
CA ASP A 156 6.19 6.06 14.76
C ASP A 156 4.91 6.59 14.09
N ALA A 157 4.40 5.86 13.10
CA ALA A 157 3.23 6.24 12.33
C ALA A 157 1.96 6.36 13.20
N GLY A 158 1.85 5.57 14.28
CA GLY A 158 0.75 5.66 15.24
C GLY A 158 0.80 6.92 16.11
N GLN A 159 1.93 7.64 16.10
CA GLN A 159 2.15 8.89 16.82
C GLN A 159 2.66 10.01 15.92
N PHE A 160 2.41 9.92 14.60
CA PHE A 160 2.89 10.91 13.64
C PHE A 160 2.49 12.33 14.08
N PRO A 161 3.40 13.30 14.15
CA PRO A 161 3.15 14.56 14.86
C PRO A 161 2.07 15.42 14.19
N SER A 162 1.30 16.16 15.00
CA SER A 162 0.46 17.25 14.48
C SER A 162 1.35 18.45 14.20
N ILE A 163 1.54 18.77 12.92
CA ILE A 163 2.35 19.93 12.51
C ILE A 163 1.47 21.17 12.60
N ILE A 164 1.88 22.15 13.39
CA ILE A 164 1.16 23.43 13.55
C ILE A 164 1.87 24.47 12.71
N LEU A 165 1.16 25.05 11.75
CA LEU A 165 1.66 26.15 10.92
C LEU A 165 1.44 27.47 11.67
N ASP A 166 2.54 28.15 11.98
CA ASP A 166 2.49 29.52 12.49
C ASP A 166 2.26 30.48 11.31
N LYS A 167 1.19 31.27 11.39
CA LYS A 167 0.85 32.24 10.36
C LYS A 167 1.37 33.64 10.69
N GLY A 168 2.38 33.78 11.55
CA GLY A 168 3.15 35.04 11.73
C GLY A 168 2.38 36.20 12.38
N ASP A 169 1.05 36.24 12.27
CA ASP A 169 0.17 37.20 12.92
C ASP A 169 -0.41 36.59 14.18
N ARG A 170 -0.11 37.22 15.33
CA ARG A 170 -0.59 36.86 16.68
C ARG A 170 -2.12 36.74 16.80
N ALA A 171 -2.88 37.21 15.80
CA ALA A 171 -4.34 37.18 15.74
C ALA A 171 -4.92 35.99 14.94
N THR A 172 -4.11 35.24 14.17
CA THR A 172 -4.60 34.10 13.40
C THR A 172 -4.50 32.80 14.20
N LYS A 173 -5.60 32.04 14.27
CA LYS A 173 -5.63 30.73 14.92
C LYS A 173 -4.55 29.83 14.32
N LYS A 174 -3.69 29.25 15.18
CA LYS A 174 -2.76 28.17 14.84
C LYS A 174 -3.49 27.12 14.00
N LYS A 175 -3.05 26.91 12.74
CA LYS A 175 -3.69 25.94 11.84
C LYS A 175 -2.86 24.66 11.83
N GLN A 176 -3.47 23.55 12.24
CA GLN A 176 -2.86 22.23 12.07
C GLN A 176 -2.80 21.89 10.57
N LEU A 177 -1.64 21.40 10.12
CA LEU A 177 -1.50 20.80 8.80
C LEU A 177 -2.27 19.48 8.78
N SER A 178 -3.17 19.37 7.83
CA SER A 178 -3.94 18.16 7.55
C SER A 178 -3.79 17.79 6.07
N PHE A 179 -4.03 16.53 5.73
CA PHE A 179 -3.80 15.97 4.40
C PHE A 179 -5.12 15.71 3.66
N ASP A 180 -5.13 15.90 2.34
CA ASP A 180 -6.27 15.57 1.48
C ASP A 180 -6.32 14.06 1.21
N ARG A 181 -5.14 13.42 1.18
CA ARG A 181 -4.96 12.01 0.87
C ARG A 181 -3.94 11.39 1.82
N ILE A 182 -4.28 10.25 2.39
CA ILE A 182 -3.37 9.49 3.26
C ILE A 182 -3.31 8.04 2.80
N LEU A 183 -2.10 7.54 2.57
CA LEU A 183 -1.84 6.13 2.37
C LEU A 183 -1.34 5.52 3.68
N ALA A 184 -2.08 4.56 4.20
CA ALA A 184 -1.74 3.77 5.38
C ALA A 184 -1.47 2.31 4.96
N ASP A 185 -0.34 2.08 4.28
CA ASP A 185 0.15 0.74 3.95
C ASP A 185 0.91 0.15 5.15
N VAL A 186 0.16 -0.37 6.11
CA VAL A 186 0.67 -0.65 7.45
C VAL A 186 1.53 -1.92 7.51
N PRO A 187 2.47 -2.03 8.48
CA PRO A 187 3.17 -3.29 8.73
C PRO A 187 2.18 -4.41 9.04
N CYS A 188 2.35 -5.55 8.35
CA CYS A 188 1.49 -6.73 8.37
C CYS A 188 2.29 -8.01 8.64
N SER A 189 1.60 -9.08 9.05
CA SER A 189 2.19 -10.42 9.17
C SER A 189 2.61 -11.01 7.81
N GLY A 190 1.97 -10.54 6.73
CA GLY A 190 2.37 -10.80 5.35
C GLY A 190 2.08 -12.21 4.83
N ASP A 191 1.16 -12.94 5.46
CA ASP A 191 0.66 -14.23 4.99
C ASP A 191 0.13 -14.18 3.53
N GLY A 192 -0.46 -13.07 3.08
CA GLY A 192 -0.84 -12.86 1.68
C GLY A 192 0.33 -12.86 0.68
N THR A 193 1.58 -12.89 1.15
CA THR A 193 2.78 -12.88 0.30
C THR A 193 3.50 -14.22 0.20
N ILE A 194 2.94 -15.31 0.75
CA ILE A 194 3.51 -16.67 0.72
C ILE A 194 3.94 -17.08 -0.71
N ARG A 195 3.15 -16.72 -1.73
CA ARG A 195 3.44 -17.01 -3.15
C ARG A 195 4.82 -16.53 -3.63
N LYS A 196 5.33 -15.42 -3.07
CA LYS A 196 6.62 -14.81 -3.46
C LYS A 196 7.70 -14.99 -2.40
N ASN A 197 7.31 -15.23 -1.15
CA ASN A 197 8.21 -15.41 -0.04
C ASN A 197 7.83 -16.66 0.77
N ALA A 198 8.29 -17.82 0.30
CA ALA A 198 8.03 -19.11 0.93
C ALA A 198 8.53 -19.20 2.39
N VAL A 199 9.45 -18.32 2.81
CA VAL A 199 9.94 -18.27 4.20
C VAL A 199 8.82 -17.88 5.17
N ILE A 200 7.86 -17.07 4.73
CA ILE A 200 6.72 -16.65 5.55
C ILE A 200 5.90 -17.87 5.97
N TRP A 201 5.66 -18.82 5.06
CA TRP A 201 4.96 -20.06 5.39
C TRP A 201 5.57 -20.81 6.59
N GLN A 202 6.91 -20.84 6.68
CA GLN A 202 7.61 -21.55 7.75
C GLN A 202 7.64 -20.78 9.08
N LYS A 203 7.69 -19.45 9.01
CA LYS A 203 7.93 -18.58 10.17
C LYS A 203 6.67 -17.94 10.74
N TRP A 204 5.61 -17.83 9.96
CA TRP A 204 4.38 -17.17 10.38
C TRP A 204 3.79 -17.86 11.61
N ARG A 205 3.33 -17.05 12.57
CA ARG A 205 2.65 -17.47 13.79
C ARG A 205 1.42 -16.60 14.01
N ILE A 206 0.41 -17.16 14.68
CA ILE A 206 -0.83 -16.44 15.07
C ILE A 206 -0.50 -15.18 15.89
N GLY A 207 0.53 -15.27 16.73
CA GLY A 207 1.01 -14.15 17.53
C GLY A 207 1.47 -12.93 16.71
N ASP A 208 1.88 -13.12 15.45
CA ASP A 208 2.33 -12.03 14.58
C ASP A 208 1.15 -11.13 14.20
N ALA A 209 0.04 -11.70 13.72
CA ALA A 209 -1.18 -10.97 13.40
C ALA A 209 -1.82 -10.34 14.66
N LEU A 210 -1.93 -11.11 15.75
CA LEU A 210 -2.48 -10.60 17.02
C LEU A 210 -1.66 -9.44 17.60
N GLY A 211 -0.33 -9.49 17.46
CA GLY A 211 0.58 -8.46 17.96
C GLY A 211 0.50 -7.16 17.17
N LEU A 212 0.25 -7.23 15.86
CA LEU A 212 0.22 -6.06 14.97
C LEU A 212 -1.11 -5.32 14.98
N HIS A 213 -2.23 -5.99 15.27
CA HIS A 213 -3.57 -5.37 15.24
C HIS A 213 -3.64 -4.02 15.98
N LYS A 214 -3.15 -3.95 17.22
CA LYS A 214 -3.16 -2.70 18.01
C LYS A 214 -2.35 -1.58 17.35
N THR A 215 -1.24 -1.92 16.72
CA THR A 215 -0.38 -0.97 15.99
C THR A 215 -1.09 -0.48 14.73
N GLN A 216 -1.69 -1.39 13.96
CA GLN A 216 -2.43 -1.05 12.74
C GLN A 216 -3.62 -0.13 13.04
N VAL A 217 -4.40 -0.41 14.10
CA VAL A 217 -5.49 0.46 14.57
C VAL A 217 -4.96 1.84 14.95
N LYS A 218 -3.83 1.92 15.68
CA LYS A 218 -3.21 3.21 16.04
C LYS A 218 -2.79 4.01 14.82
N ILE A 219 -2.15 3.37 13.84
CA ILE A 219 -1.69 4.03 12.61
C ILE A 219 -2.88 4.58 11.83
N LEU A 220 -3.88 3.74 11.55
CA LEU A 220 -5.05 4.15 10.77
C LEU A 220 -5.85 5.25 11.49
N PHE A 221 -6.09 5.09 12.80
CA PHE A 221 -6.77 6.10 13.59
C PHE A 221 -5.99 7.42 13.64
N ARG A 222 -4.66 7.36 13.73
CA ARG A 222 -3.82 8.55 13.70
C ARG A 222 -3.89 9.24 12.33
N GLY A 223 -3.87 8.48 11.24
CA GLY A 223 -4.10 9.00 9.89
C GLY A 223 -5.43 9.73 9.79
N ALA A 224 -6.52 9.14 10.29
CA ALA A 224 -7.83 9.79 10.29
C ALA A 224 -7.87 11.12 11.07
N GLN A 225 -7.13 11.25 12.18
CA GLN A 225 -7.07 12.49 12.96
C GLN A 225 -6.37 13.66 12.25
N ILE A 226 -5.52 13.37 11.27
CA ILE A 226 -4.76 14.36 10.47
C ILE A 226 -5.26 14.44 9.04
N LEU A 227 -6.36 13.76 8.73
CA LEU A 227 -7.07 13.86 7.47
C LEU A 227 -7.94 15.14 7.48
N LYS A 228 -8.04 15.82 6.35
CA LYS A 228 -9.00 16.91 6.16
C LYS A 228 -10.43 16.36 6.10
N GLU A 229 -11.41 17.20 6.41
CA GLU A 229 -12.80 16.94 6.05
C GLU A 229 -12.90 16.65 4.54
N HIS A 230 -13.71 15.65 4.18
CA HIS A 230 -13.83 15.14 2.80
C HIS A 230 -12.52 14.58 2.20
N GLY A 231 -11.46 14.42 2.99
CA GLY A 231 -10.26 13.71 2.58
C GLY A 231 -10.50 12.21 2.43
N ARG A 232 -9.57 11.53 1.76
CA ARG A 232 -9.60 10.07 1.56
C ARG A 232 -8.37 9.43 2.21
N ILE A 233 -8.58 8.38 2.98
CA ILE A 233 -7.52 7.52 3.51
C ILE A 233 -7.68 6.12 2.92
N VAL A 234 -6.59 5.56 2.40
CA VAL A 234 -6.55 4.16 1.97
C VAL A 234 -5.72 3.38 2.97
N TYR A 235 -6.36 2.43 3.63
CA TYR A 235 -5.72 1.42 4.45
C TYR A 235 -5.39 0.21 3.57
N SER A 236 -4.16 -0.28 3.65
CA SER A 236 -3.79 -1.52 2.96
C SER A 236 -2.87 -2.37 3.79
N THR A 237 -2.99 -3.68 3.60
CA THR A 237 -2.06 -4.67 4.11
C THR A 237 -1.67 -5.66 3.00
N CYS A 238 -0.68 -6.46 3.32
CA CYS A 238 -0.24 -7.62 2.58
C CYS A 238 -0.77 -8.93 3.21
N SER A 239 -1.83 -8.83 4.02
CA SER A 239 -2.37 -9.91 4.85
C SER A 239 -3.72 -10.40 4.33
N LEU A 240 -4.00 -11.69 4.48
CA LEU A 240 -5.33 -12.28 4.26
C LEU A 240 -6.11 -12.46 5.57
N ASN A 241 -5.50 -12.11 6.70
CA ASN A 241 -6.09 -12.34 8.02
C ASN A 241 -7.07 -11.21 8.39
N PRO A 242 -8.34 -11.52 8.74
CA PRO A 242 -9.31 -10.49 9.10
C PRO A 242 -8.95 -9.68 10.33
N ILE A 243 -8.12 -10.23 11.22
CA ILE A 243 -7.59 -9.52 12.39
C ILE A 243 -6.76 -8.31 11.97
N GLU A 244 -6.07 -8.39 10.83
CA GLU A 244 -5.27 -7.31 10.28
C GLU A 244 -6.02 -6.47 9.25
N ASN A 245 -7.25 -6.82 8.91
CA ASN A 245 -8.02 -6.15 7.86
C ASN A 245 -9.35 -5.64 8.43
N GLU A 246 -10.42 -6.42 8.29
CA GLU A 246 -11.79 -6.06 8.68
C GLU A 246 -11.89 -5.64 10.14
N ALA A 247 -11.17 -6.30 11.04
CA ALA A 247 -11.13 -5.96 12.47
C ALA A 247 -10.53 -4.57 12.74
N VAL A 248 -9.48 -4.19 11.99
CA VAL A 248 -8.84 -2.87 12.12
C VAL A 248 -9.78 -1.78 11.62
N ILE A 249 -10.39 -2.01 10.46
CA ILE A 249 -11.36 -1.08 9.85
C ILE A 249 -12.56 -0.88 10.78
N ALA A 250 -13.14 -1.98 11.27
CA ALA A 250 -14.29 -1.94 12.17
C ALA A 250 -13.98 -1.14 13.46
N GLU A 251 -12.83 -1.41 14.08
CA GLU A 251 -12.42 -0.70 15.29
C GLU A 251 -12.25 0.81 15.06
N VAL A 252 -11.64 1.21 13.92
CA VAL A 252 -11.45 2.62 13.60
C VAL A 252 -12.77 3.32 13.30
N LEU A 253 -13.67 2.67 12.56
CA LEU A 253 -15.00 3.21 12.27
C LEU A 253 -15.80 3.44 13.56
N LEU A 254 -15.79 2.48 14.50
CA LEU A 254 -16.43 2.64 15.81
C LEU A 254 -15.84 3.82 16.59
N ARG A 255 -14.51 3.93 16.66
CA ARG A 255 -13.83 5.04 17.35
C ARG A 255 -14.06 6.40 16.69
N SER A 256 -14.38 6.42 15.40
CA SER A 256 -14.59 7.66 14.65
C SER A 256 -15.91 8.35 14.99
N ASN A 257 -16.84 7.68 15.67
CA ASN A 257 -18.15 8.23 16.06
C ASN A 257 -18.93 8.83 14.86
N GLY A 258 -18.88 8.15 13.70
CA GLY A 258 -19.59 8.57 12.48
C GLY A 258 -18.87 9.60 11.62
N ASN A 259 -17.66 10.05 12.02
CA ASN A 259 -16.85 10.97 11.20
C ASN A 259 -16.14 10.28 10.03
N LEU A 260 -16.06 8.95 10.04
CA LEU A 260 -15.54 8.14 8.93
C LEU A 260 -16.65 7.23 8.40
N HIS A 261 -16.63 7.02 7.09
CA HIS A 261 -17.45 6.03 6.40
C HIS A 261 -16.62 5.32 5.33
N LEU A 262 -16.99 4.09 5.01
CA LEU A 262 -16.38 3.36 3.90
C LEU A 262 -16.88 3.90 2.57
N VAL A 263 -15.96 4.04 1.63
CA VAL A 263 -16.26 4.43 0.25
C VAL A 263 -16.25 3.17 -0.59
N ASP A 264 -17.35 2.91 -1.28
CA ASP A 264 -17.45 1.80 -2.23
C ASP A 264 -16.60 2.08 -3.46
N VAL A 265 -15.62 1.21 -3.71
CA VAL A 265 -14.69 1.30 -4.84
C VAL A 265 -14.94 0.18 -5.87
N SER A 266 -16.08 -0.52 -5.79
CA SER A 266 -16.43 -1.63 -6.69
C SER A 266 -16.40 -1.24 -8.17
N ASN A 267 -16.75 0.01 -8.48
CA ASN A 267 -16.73 0.55 -9.84
C ASN A 267 -15.34 1.08 -10.26
N GLU A 268 -14.40 1.23 -9.33
CA GLU A 268 -13.02 1.59 -9.65
C GLU A 268 -12.27 0.31 -10.09
N LEU A 269 -11.36 0.38 -11.07
CA LEU A 269 -10.58 -0.78 -11.56
C LEU A 269 -11.43 -2.01 -11.96
N PRO A 270 -12.36 -1.90 -12.93
CA PRO A 270 -13.37 -2.94 -13.20
C PRO A 270 -12.81 -4.30 -13.64
N GLU A 271 -11.60 -4.34 -14.20
CA GLU A 271 -10.95 -5.60 -14.60
C GLU A 271 -10.17 -6.27 -13.45
N PHE A 272 -10.12 -5.64 -12.28
CA PHE A 272 -9.46 -6.19 -11.11
C PHE A 272 -10.37 -7.18 -10.40
N LYS A 273 -9.91 -8.42 -10.23
CA LYS A 273 -10.65 -9.46 -9.50
C LYS A 273 -10.57 -9.20 -7.99
N ARG A 274 -11.73 -9.08 -7.36
CA ARG A 274 -11.89 -8.83 -5.92
C ARG A 274 -12.69 -9.95 -5.27
N LEU A 275 -12.53 -10.08 -3.96
CA LEU A 275 -13.42 -10.85 -3.11
C LEU A 275 -14.05 -9.87 -2.11
N PRO A 276 -15.32 -10.07 -1.73
CA PRO A 276 -15.92 -9.27 -0.67
C PRO A 276 -15.15 -9.48 0.64
N GLY A 277 -15.08 -8.43 1.45
CA GLY A 277 -14.59 -8.54 2.82
C GLY A 277 -15.47 -9.45 3.69
N LEU A 278 -14.95 -9.85 4.84
CA LEU A 278 -15.63 -10.76 5.74
C LEU A 278 -16.58 -10.01 6.71
N PRO A 279 -17.90 -10.30 6.70
CA PRO A 279 -18.84 -9.69 7.65
C PRO A 279 -18.67 -10.23 9.08
N THR A 280 -18.05 -11.40 9.20
CA THR A 280 -17.76 -12.07 10.47
C THR A 280 -16.54 -12.98 10.32
N TRP A 281 -15.83 -13.22 11.41
CA TRP A 281 -14.64 -14.06 11.47
C TRP A 281 -14.47 -14.66 12.87
N LYS A 282 -13.65 -15.71 12.96
CA LYS A 282 -13.24 -16.32 14.23
C LYS A 282 -11.80 -15.91 14.55
N VAL A 283 -11.47 -15.87 15.83
CA VAL A 283 -10.11 -15.54 16.29
C VAL A 283 -9.47 -16.79 16.86
N MET A 284 -8.25 -17.08 16.44
CA MET A 284 -7.43 -18.13 17.06
C MET A 284 -6.52 -17.52 18.12
N ASP A 285 -6.46 -18.13 19.30
CA ASP A 285 -5.54 -17.70 20.35
C ASP A 285 -4.12 -18.27 20.16
N LYS A 286 -3.20 -17.94 21.07
CA LYS A 286 -1.79 -18.39 20.98
C LYS A 286 -1.63 -19.89 21.23
N GLU A 287 -2.60 -20.51 21.86
CA GLU A 287 -2.69 -21.95 22.13
C GLU A 287 -3.36 -22.71 20.96
N GLN A 288 -3.60 -22.04 19.84
CA GLN A 288 -4.22 -22.59 18.62
C GLN A 288 -5.67 -23.02 18.80
N GLN A 289 -6.38 -22.42 19.76
CA GLN A 289 -7.80 -22.65 19.96
C GLN A 289 -8.62 -21.55 19.30
N TRP A 290 -9.64 -21.97 18.55
CA TRP A 290 -10.61 -21.05 17.96
C TRP A 290 -11.58 -20.56 19.02
N VAL A 291 -11.77 -19.24 19.06
CA VAL A 291 -12.66 -18.56 19.99
C VAL A 291 -13.62 -17.68 19.17
N GLU A 292 -14.91 -17.97 19.28
CA GLU A 292 -15.93 -17.28 18.48
C GLU A 292 -16.30 -15.91 19.02
N LYS A 293 -16.31 -15.75 20.35
CA LYS A 293 -16.63 -14.48 21.01
C LYS A 293 -15.59 -14.13 22.05
N TRP A 294 -15.31 -12.85 22.19
CA TRP A 294 -14.36 -12.36 23.20
C TRP A 294 -14.81 -12.72 24.63
N GLU A 295 -16.12 -12.73 24.87
CA GLU A 295 -16.73 -13.06 26.16
C GLU A 295 -16.45 -14.52 26.60
N ASP A 296 -16.20 -15.43 25.65
CA ASP A 296 -15.91 -16.84 25.92
C ASP A 296 -14.47 -17.07 26.40
N LEU A 297 -13.60 -16.05 26.30
CA LEU A 297 -12.23 -16.15 26.81
C LEU A 297 -12.20 -16.20 28.34
N PRO A 298 -11.28 -16.98 28.93
CA PRO A 298 -11.04 -16.89 30.35
C PRO A 298 -10.53 -15.48 30.75
N PRO A 299 -10.81 -14.99 31.97
CA PRO A 299 -10.54 -13.61 32.36
C PRO A 299 -9.09 -13.15 32.20
N ASN A 300 -8.12 -14.07 32.29
CA ASN A 300 -6.71 -13.78 32.06
C ASN A 300 -6.43 -13.45 30.58
N LYS A 301 -7.03 -14.18 29.63
CA LYS A 301 -6.88 -13.95 28.18
C LYS A 301 -7.63 -12.70 27.72
N GLN A 302 -8.78 -12.39 28.32
CA GLN A 302 -9.52 -11.14 28.06
C GLN A 302 -8.67 -9.88 28.32
N ARG A 303 -7.74 -9.92 29.28
CA ARG A 303 -6.81 -8.81 29.54
C ARG A 303 -5.71 -8.67 28.50
N GLN A 304 -5.37 -9.76 27.81
CA GLN A 304 -4.26 -9.80 26.83
C GLN A 304 -4.76 -9.46 25.42
N LEU A 305 -5.88 -10.05 25.04
CA LEU A 305 -6.49 -9.93 23.71
C LEU A 305 -7.54 -8.82 23.71
N ALA A 306 -7.40 -7.86 22.80
CA ALA A 306 -8.34 -6.77 22.67
C ALA A 306 -9.69 -7.28 22.13
N LYS A 307 -10.79 -6.74 22.64
CA LYS A 307 -12.14 -7.05 22.13
C LYS A 307 -12.28 -6.76 20.63
N SER A 308 -11.57 -5.74 20.14
CA SER A 308 -11.52 -5.32 18.73
C SER A 308 -10.97 -6.37 17.76
N LEU A 309 -10.40 -7.47 18.24
CA LEU A 309 -9.98 -8.59 17.40
C LEU A 309 -11.18 -9.40 16.88
N TRP A 310 -12.33 -9.34 17.55
CA TRP A 310 -13.57 -10.02 17.16
C TRP A 310 -14.48 -9.08 16.38
N PRO A 311 -15.39 -9.61 15.54
CA PRO A 311 -16.40 -8.81 14.87
C PRO A 311 -17.23 -8.02 15.89
N PRO A 312 -17.48 -6.71 15.68
CA PRO A 312 -18.40 -5.98 16.53
C PRO A 312 -19.84 -6.41 16.29
N ALA A 313 -20.73 -6.14 17.26
CA ALA A 313 -22.13 -6.56 17.19
C ALA A 313 -22.87 -6.00 15.95
N ASN A 314 -22.47 -4.83 15.46
CA ASN A 314 -23.03 -4.18 14.27
C ASN A 314 -22.20 -4.41 13.00
N SER A 315 -21.30 -5.40 12.94
CA SER A 315 -20.41 -5.62 11.78
C SER A 315 -21.15 -5.71 10.45
N SER A 316 -22.35 -6.32 10.44
CA SER A 316 -23.19 -6.47 9.25
C SER A 316 -23.75 -5.15 8.72
N GLU A 317 -23.81 -4.11 9.55
CA GLU A 317 -24.27 -2.76 9.17
C GLU A 317 -23.11 -1.87 8.69
N MET A 318 -21.87 -2.27 8.96
CA MET A 318 -20.67 -1.50 8.64
C MET A 318 -20.25 -1.63 7.18
N ASN A 319 -20.90 -2.50 6.41
CA ASN A 319 -20.61 -2.78 5.00
C ASN A 319 -19.15 -3.20 4.77
N LEU A 320 -18.59 -4.03 5.66
CA LEU A 320 -17.20 -4.51 5.58
C LEU A 320 -16.95 -5.40 4.37
N GLU A 321 -18.02 -5.91 3.75
CA GLU A 321 -17.98 -6.70 2.53
C GLU A 321 -17.65 -5.89 1.26
N ARG A 322 -17.73 -4.55 1.33
CA ARG A 322 -17.59 -3.63 0.18
C ARG A 322 -16.14 -3.22 -0.09
#